data_AF-A0A165IUM1-F1
#
_entry.id   AF-A0A165IUM1-F1
#
_cell.length_a   1.000
_cell.length_b   1.000
_cell.length_c   1.000
_cell.angle_alpha   90.00
_cell.angle_beta   90.00
_cell.angle_gamma   90.00
#
_symmetry.space_group_name_H-M   'P 1'
#
loop_
_entity.id
_entity.type
_entity.pdbx_description
1 polymer ?
#
loop_
_entity_poly.entity_id
_entity_poly.type
_entity_poly.pdbx_seq_one_letter_code
_entity_poly.pdbx_strand_id
1 'polypeptide(L)'
;SYRTLGVQSKLVKFMTLLFHLRFQRWFDRYNILPPSQNGFRPGYRTANNVFILRCLIDKARAVGVTLYVATVDLTNAFPSTDRATLWLKLYRLGVRGKIFD
;
A
#
# COMPACT_ATOMS: atom_id res chain seq x y z
N SER A 1 24.38 -4.48 -3.78
CA SER A 1 23.02 -5.00 -3.52
C SER A 1 22.30 -5.14 -4.84
N TYR A 2 21.77 -6.32 -5.16
CA TYR A 2 21.02 -6.57 -6.39
C TYR A 2 19.53 -6.72 -6.05
N ARG A 3 18.65 -6.13 -6.87
CA ARG A 3 17.19 -6.30 -6.75
C ARG A 3 16.69 -7.13 -7.92
N THR A 4 16.20 -8.33 -7.62
CA THR A 4 15.56 -9.18 -8.63
C THR A 4 14.28 -8.53 -9.13
N LEU A 5 14.11 -8.44 -10.45
CA LEU A 5 12.90 -7.97 -11.10
C LEU A 5 12.17 -9.14 -11.75
N GLY A 6 10.94 -9.41 -11.32
CA GLY A 6 10.08 -10.41 -11.93
C GLY A 6 9.37 -9.86 -13.16
N VAL A 7 9.92 -10.11 -14.36
CA VAL A 7 9.27 -9.68 -15.62
C VAL A 7 8.23 -10.71 -16.03
N GLN A 8 6.98 -10.27 -16.12
CA GLN A 8 5.85 -11.11 -16.54
C GLN A 8 5.58 -11.01 -18.06
N SER A 9 4.98 -12.05 -18.63
CA SER A 9 4.49 -12.02 -20.02
C SER A 9 3.39 -10.97 -20.20
N LYS A 10 3.17 -10.52 -21.44
CA LYS A 10 2.15 -9.50 -21.76
C LYS A 10 0.74 -9.93 -21.31
N LEU A 11 0.41 -11.21 -21.52
CA LEU A 11 -0.89 -11.77 -21.11
C LEU A 11 -1.07 -11.74 -19.59
N VAL A 12 -0.05 -12.14 -18.82
CA VAL A 12 -0.12 -12.12 -17.36
C VAL A 12 -0.22 -10.69 -16.84
N LYS A 13 0.54 -9.74 -17.41
CA LYS A 13 0.42 -8.31 -17.08
C LYS A 13 -0.98 -7.76 -17.35
N PHE A 14 -1.58 -8.14 -18.47
CA PHE A 14 -2.94 -7.74 -18.81
C PHE A 14 -3.95 -8.28 -17.77
N MET A 15 -3.86 -9.56 -17.42
CA MET A 15 -4.73 -10.15 -16.40
C MET A 15 -4.54 -9.48 -15.03
N THR A 16 -3.31 -9.27 -14.58
CA THR A 16 -3.03 -8.60 -13.30
C THR A 16 -3.50 -7.15 -13.29
N LEU A 17 -3.47 -6.45 -14.42
CA LEU A 17 -4.08 -5.13 -14.56
C LEU A 17 -5.60 -5.17 -14.37
N LEU A 18 -6.30 -6.14 -14.96
CA LEU A 18 -7.75 -6.30 -14.75
C LEU A 18 -8.09 -6.54 -13.29
N PHE A 19 -7.32 -7.39 -12.59
CA PHE A 19 -7.46 -7.58 -11.16
C PHE A 19 -7.21 -6.29 -10.39
N HIS A 20 -6.12 -5.58 -10.68
CA HIS A 20 -5.77 -4.32 -10.03
C HIS A 20 -6.91 -3.29 -10.14
N LEU A 21 -7.48 -3.09 -11.33
CA LEU A 21 -8.58 -2.15 -11.56
C LEU A 21 -9.87 -2.55 -10.82
N ARG A 22 -10.12 -3.85 -10.62
CA ARG A 22 -11.26 -4.32 -9.82
C ARG A 22 -11.04 -4.08 -8.33
N PHE A 23 -9.86 -4.42 -7.83
CA PHE A 23 -9.48 -4.19 -6.43
C PHE A 23 -9.48 -2.71 -6.08
N GLN A 24 -8.94 -1.86 -6.95
CA GLN A 24 -8.91 -0.43 -6.70
C GLN A 24 -10.32 0.16 -6.56
N ARG A 25 -11.22 -0.15 -7.51
CA ARG A 25 -12.63 0.27 -7.41
C ARG A 25 -13.31 -0.21 -6.14
N TRP A 26 -12.99 -1.43 -5.70
CA TRP A 26 -13.52 -1.98 -4.45
C TRP A 26 -12.96 -1.25 -3.22
N PHE A 27 -11.64 -1.04 -3.15
CA PHE A 27 -11.00 -0.30 -2.06
C PHE A 27 -11.54 1.13 -1.94
N ASP A 28 -11.76 1.81 -3.06
CA ASP A 28 -12.28 3.18 -3.09
C ASP A 28 -13.76 3.23 -2.71
N ARG A 29 -14.59 2.31 -3.24
CA ARG A 29 -16.03 2.24 -2.94
C ARG A 29 -16.32 1.99 -1.46
N TYR A 30 -15.54 1.13 -0.81
CA TYR A 30 -15.74 0.75 0.59
C TYR A 30 -14.79 1.46 1.55
N ASN A 31 -14.00 2.43 1.06
CA ASN A 31 -13.04 3.20 1.84
C ASN A 31 -12.12 2.34 2.74
N ILE A 32 -11.60 1.24 2.18
CA ILE A 32 -10.86 0.22 2.93
C ILE A 32 -9.48 0.71 3.37
N LEU A 33 -8.85 1.56 2.54
CA LEU A 33 -7.48 2.03 2.76
C LEU A 33 -7.47 3.44 3.35
N PRO A 34 -6.85 3.66 4.53
CA PRO A 34 -6.82 4.97 5.16
C PRO A 34 -6.01 5.98 4.31
N PRO A 35 -6.27 7.29 4.46
CA PRO A 35 -5.53 8.33 3.71
C PRO A 35 -4.02 8.34 3.99
N SER A 36 -3.59 7.86 5.17
CA SER A 36 -2.18 7.70 5.52
C SER A 36 -1.47 6.64 4.67
N GLN A 37 -2.20 5.67 4.11
CA GLN A 37 -1.68 4.69 3.17
C GLN A 37 -1.87 5.21 1.74
N ASN A 38 -0.84 5.90 1.23
CA ASN A 38 -0.89 6.63 -0.03
C ASN A 38 0.03 6.07 -1.14
N GLY A 39 0.97 5.17 -0.79
CA GLY A 39 1.85 4.54 -1.77
C GLY A 39 1.06 3.73 -2.80
N PHE A 40 1.46 3.85 -4.08
CA PHE A 40 0.86 3.12 -5.21
C PHE A 40 -0.66 3.33 -5.39
N ARG A 41 -1.21 4.45 -4.92
CA ARG A 41 -2.63 4.80 -5.09
C ARG A 41 -2.81 5.96 -6.08
N PRO A 42 -3.75 5.85 -7.03
CA PRO A 42 -4.08 6.97 -7.90
C PRO A 42 -4.57 8.19 -7.13
N GLY A 43 -4.19 9.38 -7.60
CA GLY A 43 -4.49 10.65 -6.93
C GLY A 43 -3.55 11.01 -5.77
N TYR A 44 -2.76 10.06 -5.27
CA TYR A 44 -1.76 10.31 -4.23
C TYR A 44 -0.35 10.50 -4.83
N ARG A 45 0.47 11.30 -4.15
CA ARG A 45 1.87 11.56 -4.52
C ARG A 45 2.80 11.21 -3.38
N THR A 46 4.03 10.82 -3.71
CA THR A 46 5.09 10.55 -2.72
C THR A 46 5.37 11.74 -1.82
N ALA A 47 5.22 12.96 -2.36
CA ALA A 47 5.39 14.21 -1.63
C ALA A 47 4.39 14.38 -0.46
N ASN A 48 3.23 13.70 -0.48
CA ASN A 48 2.21 13.86 0.56
C ASN A 48 2.74 13.46 1.95
N ASN A 49 3.42 12.31 2.06
CA ASN A 49 3.98 11.87 3.36
C ASN A 49 5.08 12.79 3.86
N VAL A 50 5.95 13.26 2.96
CA VAL A 50 7.02 14.20 3.31
C VAL A 50 6.44 15.53 3.80
N PHE A 51 5.40 16.02 3.13
CA PHE A 51 4.67 17.22 3.53
C PHE A 51 4.03 17.04 4.92
N ILE A 52 3.32 15.92 5.16
CA ILE A 52 2.72 15.63 6.47
C ILE A 52 3.78 15.62 7.57
N LEU A 53 4.91 14.93 7.34
CA LEU A 53 6.01 14.91 8.30
C LEU A 53 6.58 16.31 8.55
N ARG A 54 6.72 17.13 7.49
CA ARG A 54 7.19 18.51 7.64
C ARG A 54 6.24 19.34 8.49
N CYS A 55 4.93 19.25 8.25
CA CYS A 55 3.92 19.94 9.04
C CYS A 55 3.95 19.49 10.52
N LEU A 56 4.18 18.20 10.79
CA LEU A 56 4.33 17.69 12.15
C LEU A 56 5.56 18.27 12.86
N ILE A 57 6.70 18.36 12.15
CA ILE A 57 7.93 18.97 12.66
C ILE A 57 7.70 20.45 12.99
N ASP A 58 7.10 21.21 12.06
CA ASP A 58 6.85 22.64 12.24
C ASP A 58 5.87 22.89 13.40
N LYS A 59 4.83 22.04 13.54
CA LYS A 59 3.89 22.09 14.67
C LYS A 59 4.58 21.79 16.01
N ALA A 60 5.40 20.75 16.08
CA ALA A 60 6.10 20.38 17.31
C ALA A 60 7.05 21.50 17.77
N ARG A 61 7.77 22.12 16.83
CA ARG A 61 8.60 23.30 17.10
C ARG A 61 7.80 24.48 17.62
N ALA A 62 6.65 24.77 17.02
CA ALA A 62 5.80 25.88 17.45
C ALA A 62 5.25 25.71 18.88
N VAL A 63 4.96 24.47 19.29
CA VAL A 63 4.44 24.16 20.64
C VAL A 63 5.59 23.88 21.65
N GLY A 64 6.84 23.86 21.21
CA GLY A 64 8.00 23.62 22.06
C GLY A 64 8.11 22.17 22.57
N VAL A 65 7.56 21.20 21.83
CA VAL A 65 7.60 19.77 22.20
C VAL A 65 8.51 18.98 21.26
N THR A 66 9.13 17.92 21.81
CA THR A 66 9.95 17.00 21.03
C THR A 66 9.07 16.06 20.20
N LEU A 67 9.30 16.03 18.88
CA LEU A 67 8.70 15.03 17.99
C LEU A 67 9.65 13.83 17.83
N TYR A 68 9.19 12.66 18.25
CA TYR A 68 9.90 11.40 18.00
C TYR A 68 9.38 10.74 16.72
N VAL A 69 10.30 10.26 15.88
CA VAL A 69 9.97 9.66 14.58
C VAL A 69 10.73 8.34 14.43
N ALA A 70 10.01 7.28 14.01
CA ALA A 70 10.61 6.00 13.66
C ALA A 70 10.38 5.72 12.17
N THR A 71 11.45 5.43 11.45
CA THR A 71 11.40 4.98 10.05
C THR A 71 11.52 3.47 10.03
N VAL A 72 10.42 2.77 9.77
CA VAL A 72 10.37 1.30 9.71
C VAL A 72 10.31 0.89 8.24
N ASP A 73 11.22 0.01 7.83
CA ASP A 73 11.24 -0.57 6.48
C ASP A 73 11.17 -2.10 6.54
N LEU A 74 10.54 -2.71 5.54
CA LEU A 74 10.35 -4.15 5.48
C LEU A 74 11.38 -4.80 4.55
N THR A 75 12.21 -5.68 5.10
CA THR A 75 13.16 -6.46 4.30
C THR A 75 12.44 -7.43 3.37
N ASN A 76 12.72 -7.33 2.06
CA ASN A 76 12.20 -8.23 1.02
C ASN A 76 10.68 -8.43 1.05
N ALA A 77 9.90 -7.35 1.22
CA ALA A 77 8.44 -7.42 1.42
C ALA A 77 7.69 -8.35 0.45
N PHE A 78 8.02 -8.38 -0.85
CA PHE A 78 7.32 -9.27 -1.80
C PHE A 78 7.67 -10.75 -1.61
N PRO A 79 8.95 -11.17 -1.58
CA PRO A 79 9.30 -12.56 -1.25
C PRO A 79 8.88 -13.01 0.15
N SER A 80 8.89 -12.12 1.14
CA SER A 80 8.64 -12.48 2.55
C SER A 80 7.17 -12.48 2.96
N THR A 81 6.26 -12.03 2.09
CA THR A 81 4.83 -12.03 2.40
C THR A 81 4.27 -13.45 2.38
N ASP A 82 3.74 -13.90 3.52
CA ASP A 82 2.97 -15.14 3.60
C ASP A 82 1.66 -15.03 2.83
N ARG A 83 1.52 -15.87 1.80
CA ARG A 83 0.39 -15.81 0.86
C ARG A 83 -0.91 -16.28 1.51
N ALA A 84 -0.86 -17.28 2.38
CA ALA A 84 -2.05 -17.81 3.05
C ALA A 84 -2.70 -16.74 3.94
N THR A 85 -1.89 -16.05 4.74
CA THR A 85 -2.33 -14.95 5.61
C THR A 85 -2.87 -13.77 4.78
N LEU A 86 -2.23 -13.42 3.67
CA LEU A 86 -2.71 -12.36 2.78
C LEU A 86 -4.11 -12.69 2.24
N TRP A 87 -4.31 -13.90 1.72
CA TRP A 87 -5.62 -14.32 1.18
C TRP A 87 -6.69 -14.37 2.27
N LEU A 88 -6.37 -14.90 3.45
CA LEU A 88 -7.28 -14.90 4.60
C LEU A 88 -7.68 -13.49 5.01
N LYS A 89 -6.73 -12.55 5.03
CA LYS A 89 -7.01 -11.13 5.33
C LYS A 89 -7.95 -10.52 4.29
N LEU A 90 -7.71 -10.74 3.00
CA LEU A 90 -8.59 -10.23 1.94
C LEU A 90 -10.01 -10.81 2.04
N TYR A 91 -10.12 -12.11 2.31
CA TYR A 91 -11.41 -12.77 2.52
C TYR A 91 -12.16 -12.16 3.71
N ARG A 92 -11.48 -11.98 4.85
CA ARG A 92 -12.05 -11.33 6.05
C ARG A 92 -12.45 -9.87 5.82
N LEU A 93 -11.75 -9.15 4.95
CA LEU A 93 -12.10 -7.79 4.54
C LEU A 93 -13.30 -7.74 3.59
N GLY A 94 -13.82 -8.89 3.14
CA GLY A 94 -15.03 -8.98 2.32
C GLY A 94 -14.78 -9.14 0.83
N VAL A 95 -13.56 -9.46 0.40
CA VAL A 95 -13.29 -9.85 -0.99
C VAL A 95 -13.93 -11.22 -1.23
N ARG A 96 -14.66 -11.38 -2.34
CA ARG A 96 -15.46 -12.56 -2.68
C ARG A 96 -15.39 -12.91 -4.17
N GLY A 97 -15.93 -14.08 -4.52
CA GLY A 97 -16.13 -14.57 -5.89
C GLY A 97 -15.00 -15.46 -6.39
N LYS A 98 -14.97 -15.70 -7.72
CA LYS A 98 -14.07 -16.61 -8.45
C LYS A 98 -12.56 -16.40 -8.28
N ILE A 99 -12.13 -15.47 -7.43
CA ILE A 99 -10.73 -15.34 -7.02
C ILE A 99 -10.39 -16.28 -5.86
N PHE A 100 -11.39 -16.76 -5.12
CA PHE A 100 -11.27 -17.73 -4.04
C PHE A 100 -11.86 -19.11 -4.39
N ASP A 101 -12.64 -19.19 -5.49
CA ASP A 101 -13.24 -20.43 -5.99
C ASP A 101 -12.36 -21.10 -7.05
#